data_AF-A0A9C7PIC8-F1
#
_entry.id   AF-A0A9C7PIC8-F1
#
_cell.length_a   1.000
_cell.length_b   1.000
_cell.length_c   1.000
_cell.angle_alpha   90.00
_cell.angle_beta   90.00
_cell.angle_gamma   90.00
#
_symmetry.space_group_name_H-M   'P 1'
#
loop_
_entity.id
_entity.type
_entity.pdbx_description
1 polymer ?
#
loop_
_entity_poly.entity_id
_entity_poly.type
_entity_poly.pdbx_seq_one_letter_code
_entity_poly.pdbx_strand_id
1 'polypeptide(L)'
;MSDDEGYFSIKDIPYGNYTIIFSYIGYKTEYLVDVWVRPHAYDFLNVELERSIIEIEDVVVEENFFKKSMVNEFQSVSFNRDDMRRSPGSGQEITRIINTLPSVASVGENRQDMMVRGGGPTENGFIIDNIYIPSISHFQQADGRSNGPIGIINTDMVENLDFYSNGFSSKYGNKLSSFGDITYRSGNREMMEGYGLLGMGGLGFLVEGPLGERSSYISSFRMSYLDIIAEAINASGGMPSYNDFQAKFDFNPNIYNTISILAITGGSLYDRDKAGALDVGESEYGKLENDQQTIGINYKRIWNKKAYSNSSISLSNKNSIAQFLNVNTDISVFKNDEQTRILNFRQINHFKLNSKSNLEFGLDAELTEHHYDYSRT
;
A
#
# COMPACT_ATOMS: atom_id res chain seq x y z
N MET A 1 -30.27 -1.41 8.50
CA MET A 1 -30.98 -1.91 7.29
C MET A 1 -30.46 -1.10 6.12
N SER A 2 -30.16 -1.74 4.99
CA SER A 2 -29.79 -1.03 3.75
C SER A 2 -31.03 -0.61 2.98
N ASP A 3 -30.87 0.35 2.07
CA ASP A 3 -31.85 0.68 1.04
C ASP A 3 -31.79 -0.28 -0.16
N ASP A 4 -32.64 -0.04 -1.16
CA ASP A 4 -32.76 -0.84 -2.38
C ASP A 4 -31.53 -0.74 -3.30
N GLU A 5 -30.69 0.28 -3.10
CA GLU A 5 -29.42 0.48 -3.81
C GLU A 5 -28.22 -0.13 -3.06
N GLY A 6 -28.45 -0.69 -1.87
CA GLY A 6 -27.45 -1.35 -1.04
C GLY A 6 -26.71 -0.43 -0.07
N TYR A 7 -27.09 0.85 0.03
CA TYR A 7 -26.50 1.78 1.00
C TYR A 7 -27.12 1.56 2.38
N PHE A 8 -26.29 1.59 3.41
CA PHE A 8 -26.72 1.53 4.80
C PHE A 8 -26.01 2.60 5.62
N SER A 9 -26.66 3.08 6.68
CA SER A 9 -26.08 4.00 7.65
C SER A 9 -26.52 3.56 9.04
N ILE A 10 -25.55 3.46 9.96
CA ILE A 10 -25.80 3.22 11.37
C ILE A 10 -25.29 4.45 12.12
N LYS A 11 -26.21 5.23 12.67
CA LYS A 11 -25.92 6.51 13.32
C LYS A 11 -25.80 6.33 14.83
N ASP A 12 -25.14 7.29 15.48
CA ASP A 12 -25.04 7.41 16.93
C ASP A 12 -24.42 6.18 17.63
N ILE A 13 -23.45 5.52 16.98
CA ILE A 13 -22.67 4.47 17.62
C ILE A 13 -21.61 5.11 18.54
N PRO A 14 -21.52 4.72 19.82
CA PRO A 14 -20.42 5.14 20.69
C PRO A 14 -19.05 4.74 20.11
N TYR A 15 -18.00 5.47 20.47
CA TYR A 15 -16.64 5.09 20.06
C TYR A 15 -16.26 3.74 20.71
N GLY A 16 -15.66 2.85 19.92
CA GLY A 16 -15.37 1.49 20.38
C GLY A 16 -15.02 0.55 19.23
N ASN A 17 -14.74 -0.72 19.57
CA ASN A 17 -14.58 -1.79 18.57
C ASN A 17 -15.86 -2.63 18.53
N TYR A 18 -16.36 -2.89 17.33
CA TYR A 18 -17.62 -3.59 17.12
C TYR A 18 -17.45 -4.75 16.15
N THR A 19 -18.29 -5.77 16.32
CA THR A 19 -18.53 -6.77 15.26
C THR A 19 -19.81 -6.40 14.55
N ILE A 20 -19.73 -6.17 13.24
CA ILE A 20 -20.85 -5.84 12.37
C ILE A 20 -21.23 -7.08 11.57
N ILE A 21 -22.51 -7.42 11.61
CA ILE A 21 -23.07 -8.62 10.98
C ILE A 21 -23.96 -8.18 9.82
N PHE A 22 -23.63 -8.66 8.62
CA PHE A 22 -24.39 -8.43 7.40
C PHE A 22 -25.12 -9.71 7.03
N SER A 23 -26.45 -9.68 6.98
CA SER A 23 -27.26 -10.82 6.58
C SER A 23 -28.37 -10.41 5.63
N TYR A 24 -28.63 -11.24 4.63
CA TYR A 24 -29.74 -11.06 3.69
C TYR A 24 -30.22 -12.43 3.18
N ILE A 25 -31.52 -12.57 2.97
CA ILE A 25 -32.11 -13.84 2.55
C ILE A 25 -31.53 -14.28 1.19
N GLY A 26 -31.05 -15.51 1.11
CA GLY A 26 -30.40 -16.06 -0.09
C GLY A 26 -28.93 -15.69 -0.26
N TYR A 27 -28.31 -15.16 0.79
CA TYR A 27 -26.88 -14.83 0.85
C TYR A 27 -26.28 -15.39 2.13
N LYS A 28 -24.97 -15.63 2.12
CA LYS A 28 -24.22 -15.99 3.33
C LYS A 28 -24.15 -14.77 4.26
N THR A 29 -24.24 -15.02 5.56
CA THR A 29 -24.01 -13.99 6.58
C THR A 29 -22.53 -13.65 6.58
N GLU A 30 -22.19 -12.37 6.40
CA GLU A 30 -20.82 -11.87 6.53
C GLU A 30 -20.62 -11.20 7.89
N TYR A 31 -19.47 -11.46 8.49
CA TYR A 31 -19.05 -10.89 9.76
C TYR A 31 -17.83 -10.01 9.52
N LEU A 32 -17.95 -8.72 9.85
CA LEU A 32 -16.82 -7.80 10.00
C LEU A 32 -16.54 -7.64 11.49
N VAL A 33 -15.46 -8.25 11.96
CA VAL A 33 -15.03 -8.19 13.37
C VAL A 33 -14.12 -6.99 13.59
N ASP A 34 -14.08 -6.50 14.84
CA ASP A 34 -13.17 -5.44 15.31
C ASP A 34 -13.17 -4.13 14.53
N VAL A 35 -14.31 -3.78 13.93
CA VAL A 35 -14.52 -2.48 13.27
C VAL A 35 -14.37 -1.38 14.31
N TRP A 36 -13.35 -0.54 14.12
CA TRP A 36 -13.07 0.56 15.04
C TRP A 36 -13.84 1.82 14.68
N VAL A 37 -14.88 2.13 15.47
CA VAL A 37 -15.66 3.36 15.34
C VAL A 37 -14.90 4.51 16.00
N ARG A 38 -14.45 5.44 15.17
CA ARG A 38 -13.68 6.63 15.58
C ARG A 38 -14.60 7.75 16.08
N PRO A 39 -14.17 8.56 17.07
CA PRO A 39 -14.96 9.70 17.54
C PRO A 39 -15.09 10.77 16.46
N HIS A 40 -16.31 11.22 16.19
CA HIS A 40 -16.65 12.25 15.19
C HIS A 40 -16.13 11.94 13.76
N ALA A 41 -16.07 10.67 13.39
CA ALA A 41 -15.71 10.23 12.06
C ALA A 41 -16.67 9.15 11.56
N TYR A 42 -16.79 9.02 10.25
CA TYR A 42 -17.61 8.00 9.61
C TYR A 42 -16.69 6.94 9.00
N ASP A 43 -17.01 5.67 9.23
CA ASP A 43 -16.30 4.54 8.61
C ASP A 43 -17.18 3.96 7.50
N PHE A 44 -16.63 3.90 6.28
CA PHE A 44 -17.30 3.29 5.14
C PHE A 44 -16.87 1.83 5.04
N LEU A 45 -17.86 0.94 4.98
CA LEU A 45 -17.64 -0.49 4.84
C LEU A 45 -18.29 -0.95 3.54
N ASN A 46 -17.48 -1.44 2.61
CA ASN A 46 -18.00 -2.11 1.42
C ASN A 46 -17.99 -3.61 1.66
N VAL A 47 -19.18 -4.22 1.75
CA VAL A 47 -19.34 -5.66 1.97
C VAL A 47 -20.03 -6.28 0.77
N GLU A 48 -19.33 -7.18 0.08
CA GLU A 48 -19.91 -8.00 -0.98
C GLU A 48 -20.43 -9.31 -0.38
N LEU A 49 -21.74 -9.54 -0.47
CA LEU A 49 -22.35 -10.77 0.03
C LEU A 49 -22.32 -11.87 -1.03
N GLU A 50 -21.85 -13.05 -0.64
CA GLU A 50 -21.90 -14.24 -1.50
C GLU A 50 -23.32 -14.84 -1.50
N ARG A 51 -23.88 -15.15 -2.67
CA ARG A 51 -25.17 -15.83 -2.76
C ARG A 51 -25.10 -17.23 -2.16
N SER A 52 -26.03 -17.53 -1.27
CA SER A 52 -26.24 -18.86 -0.72
C SER A 52 -27.43 -19.51 -1.43
N ILE A 53 -27.28 -20.78 -1.81
CA ILE A 53 -28.42 -21.57 -2.30
C ILE A 53 -29.23 -21.90 -1.05
N ILE A 54 -30.46 -21.39 -0.98
CA ILE A 54 -31.39 -21.72 0.10
C ILE A 54 -31.80 -23.20 -0.09
N GLU A 55 -31.05 -24.12 0.50
CA GLU A 55 -31.57 -25.46 0.80
C GLU A 55 -32.37 -25.35 2.10
N ILE A 56 -33.66 -25.64 2.00
CA ILE A 56 -34.58 -25.68 3.14
C ILE A 56 -34.41 -27.05 3.83
N GLU A 57 -34.35 -26.98 5.16
CA GLU A 57 -34.35 -28.05 6.18
C GLU A 57 -33.00 -28.63 6.66
N ASP A 58 -32.69 -28.21 7.91
CA ASP A 58 -31.95 -28.86 8.99
C ASP A 58 -30.47 -29.21 8.80
N VAL A 59 -29.60 -28.20 9.01
CA VAL A 59 -28.50 -28.28 10.01
C VAL A 59 -28.21 -26.86 10.52
N VAL A 60 -28.43 -26.60 11.82
CA VAL A 60 -27.81 -25.44 12.49
C VAL A 60 -26.33 -25.74 12.63
N VAL A 61 -25.51 -25.27 11.69
CA VAL A 61 -24.07 -25.21 11.86
C VAL A 61 -23.77 -23.89 12.56
N GLU A 62 -23.49 -23.93 13.86
CA GLU A 62 -22.81 -22.82 14.54
C GLU A 62 -21.38 -22.76 13.97
N GLU A 63 -21.13 -21.83 13.04
CA GLU A 63 -19.77 -21.55 12.60
C GLU A 63 -18.96 -20.91 13.74
N ASN A 64 -17.76 -21.45 13.92
CA ASN A 64 -16.84 -21.04 14.97
C ASN A 64 -16.38 -19.59 14.73
N PHE A 65 -16.22 -18.82 15.81
CA PHE A 65 -15.94 -17.37 15.84
C PHE A 65 -14.65 -16.91 15.14
N PHE A 66 -13.88 -17.84 14.55
CA PHE A 66 -12.62 -17.58 13.86
C PHE A 66 -12.76 -17.95 12.38
N LYS A 67 -12.64 -16.95 11.48
CA LYS A 67 -12.57 -17.20 10.03
C LYS A 67 -11.44 -18.18 9.73
N LYS A 68 -11.77 -19.21 8.94
CA LYS A 68 -10.85 -20.26 8.52
C LYS A 68 -9.92 -19.71 7.44
N SER A 69 -8.64 -19.53 7.79
CA SER A 69 -7.49 -19.25 6.91
C SER A 69 -7.45 -17.87 6.23
N MET A 70 -6.41 -17.08 6.51
CA MET A 70 -6.05 -15.88 5.73
C MET A 70 -5.62 -16.21 4.28
N VAL A 71 -5.59 -17.50 3.92
CA VAL A 71 -5.14 -18.01 2.62
C VAL A 71 -6.33 -18.18 1.69
N ASN A 72 -6.42 -17.35 0.64
CA ASN A 72 -7.44 -17.46 -0.40
C ASN A 72 -7.12 -18.57 -1.43
N GLU A 73 -8.05 -18.83 -2.36
CA GLU A 73 -7.98 -19.87 -3.41
C GLU A 73 -6.68 -19.82 -4.27
N PHE A 74 -5.97 -18.68 -4.28
CA PHE A 74 -4.71 -18.45 -4.98
C PHE A 74 -3.45 -18.48 -4.09
N GLN A 75 -3.53 -18.99 -2.86
CA GLN A 75 -2.43 -18.94 -1.88
C GLN A 75 -1.93 -17.51 -1.56
N SER A 76 -2.78 -16.50 -1.76
CA SER A 76 -2.53 -15.14 -1.26
C SER A 76 -2.89 -15.06 0.22
N VAL A 77 -2.17 -14.19 0.94
CA VAL A 77 -2.52 -13.79 2.30
C VAL A 77 -3.09 -12.38 2.26
N SER A 78 -4.32 -12.24 2.72
CA SER A 78 -5.04 -10.97 2.71
C SER A 78 -4.96 -10.29 4.08
N PHE A 79 -4.68 -8.99 4.08
CA PHE A 79 -4.73 -8.14 5.27
C PHE A 79 -5.69 -6.99 5.00
N ASN A 80 -6.74 -6.86 5.83
CA ASN A 80 -7.59 -5.68 5.79
C ASN A 80 -7.02 -4.56 6.68
N ARG A 81 -7.63 -3.38 6.61
CA ARG A 81 -7.28 -2.21 7.43
C ARG A 81 -7.14 -2.52 8.92
N ASP A 82 -8.08 -3.26 9.50
CA ASP A 82 -8.08 -3.57 10.93
C ASP A 82 -6.98 -4.57 11.31
N ASP A 83 -6.65 -5.53 10.43
CA ASP A 83 -5.51 -6.43 10.60
C ASP A 83 -4.19 -5.65 10.60
N MET A 84 -4.02 -4.73 9.65
CA MET A 84 -2.82 -3.90 9.56
C MET A 84 -2.66 -2.99 10.78
N ARG A 85 -3.75 -2.35 11.21
CA ARG A 85 -3.76 -1.47 12.39
C ARG A 85 -3.46 -2.21 13.69
N ARG A 86 -3.93 -3.45 13.81
CA ARG A 86 -3.72 -4.28 15.01
C ARG A 86 -2.39 -5.02 14.99
N SER A 87 -1.65 -5.03 13.89
CA SER A 87 -0.37 -5.73 13.79
C SER A 87 0.65 -5.12 14.77
N PRO A 88 0.99 -5.80 15.88
CA PRO A 88 1.89 -5.23 16.87
C PRO A 88 3.30 -5.11 16.30
N GLY A 89 3.99 -4.01 16.59
CA GLY A 89 5.38 -3.79 16.15
C GLY A 89 5.55 -3.54 14.64
N SER A 90 4.47 -3.48 13.86
CA SER A 90 4.53 -3.12 12.44
C SER A 90 4.81 -1.63 12.23
N GLY A 91 4.50 -0.78 13.22
CA GLY A 91 4.68 0.67 13.10
C GLY A 91 3.90 1.29 11.95
N GLN A 92 2.77 0.68 11.53
CA GLN A 92 1.99 1.09 10.35
C GLN A 92 2.76 0.94 9.02
N GLU A 93 3.67 -0.03 8.93
CA GLU A 93 4.44 -0.34 7.73
C GLU A 93 4.01 -1.67 7.11
N ILE A 94 3.58 -1.61 5.84
CA ILE A 94 3.13 -2.80 5.08
C ILE A 94 4.21 -3.86 4.97
N THR A 95 5.46 -3.44 4.74
CA THR A 95 6.60 -4.36 4.59
C THR A 95 6.86 -5.14 5.87
N ARG A 96 6.70 -4.51 7.04
CA ARG A 96 6.80 -5.17 8.35
C ARG A 96 5.68 -6.17 8.59
N ILE A 97 4.47 -5.88 8.11
CA ILE A 97 3.32 -6.81 8.16
C ILE A 97 3.58 -8.02 7.26
N ILE A 98 4.01 -7.79 6.02
CA ILE A 98 4.37 -8.87 5.06
C ILE A 98 5.51 -9.75 5.60
N ASN A 99 6.49 -9.16 6.29
CA ASN A 99 7.60 -9.90 6.91
C ASN A 99 7.17 -10.87 8.03
N THR A 100 5.93 -10.79 8.52
CA THR A 100 5.39 -11.78 9.47
C THR A 100 5.03 -13.10 8.79
N LEU A 101 4.95 -13.12 7.45
CA LEU A 101 4.58 -14.31 6.69
C LEU A 101 5.74 -15.31 6.62
N PRO A 102 5.48 -16.61 6.78
CA PRO A 102 6.52 -17.65 6.74
C PRO A 102 7.22 -17.77 5.38
N SER A 103 6.60 -17.25 4.31
CA SER A 103 7.17 -17.22 2.96
C SER A 103 8.15 -16.07 2.72
N VAL A 104 8.30 -15.17 3.69
CA VAL A 104 9.04 -13.92 3.56
C VAL A 104 10.19 -13.89 4.57
N ALA A 105 11.40 -13.62 4.10
CA ALA A 105 12.56 -13.39 4.92
C ALA A 105 12.96 -11.91 4.84
N SER A 106 13.19 -11.28 6.01
CA SER A 106 13.76 -9.94 6.08
C SER A 106 15.27 -9.98 5.85
N VAL A 107 15.82 -9.01 5.11
CA VAL A 107 17.27 -8.93 4.80
C VAL A 107 18.03 -7.96 5.72
N GLY A 108 17.54 -7.76 6.94
CA GLY A 108 18.14 -6.91 7.97
C GLY A 108 17.09 -6.25 8.87
N GLU A 109 17.52 -5.63 9.97
CA GLU A 109 16.61 -5.05 10.98
C GLU A 109 16.08 -3.66 10.59
N ASN A 110 16.80 -2.92 9.74
CA ASN A 110 16.50 -1.54 9.33
C ASN A 110 16.28 -1.40 7.82
N ARG A 111 15.68 -2.41 7.19
CA ARG A 111 15.44 -2.44 5.74
C ARG A 111 14.01 -2.84 5.44
N GLN A 112 13.48 -2.37 4.31
CA GLN A 112 12.23 -2.88 3.75
C GLN A 112 12.45 -3.98 2.70
N ASP A 113 13.70 -4.40 2.52
CA ASP A 113 14.07 -5.54 1.69
C ASP A 113 13.32 -6.79 2.15
N MET A 114 12.54 -7.37 1.25
CA MET A 114 11.89 -8.66 1.45
C MET A 114 12.41 -9.67 0.44
N MET A 115 12.83 -10.82 0.95
CA MET A 115 13.10 -12.00 0.13
C MET A 115 11.94 -12.95 0.22
N VAL A 116 11.27 -13.23 -0.89
CA VAL A 116 10.07 -14.08 -0.89
C VAL A 116 10.42 -15.38 -1.57
N ARG A 117 10.40 -16.48 -0.82
CA ARG A 117 10.77 -17.82 -1.30
C ARG A 117 12.11 -17.88 -2.05
N GLY A 118 13.10 -17.11 -1.58
CA GLY A 118 14.45 -17.06 -2.14
C GLY A 118 14.64 -16.03 -3.25
N GLY A 119 13.57 -15.37 -3.71
CA GLY A 119 13.68 -14.25 -4.64
C GLY A 119 14.18 -12.97 -3.96
N GLY A 120 14.88 -12.13 -4.72
CA GLY A 120 15.48 -10.88 -4.24
C GLY A 120 14.49 -9.72 -4.09
N PRO A 121 14.88 -8.62 -3.43
CA PRO A 121 14.01 -7.44 -3.23
C PRO A 121 13.42 -6.86 -4.53
N THR A 122 14.18 -6.89 -5.62
CA THR A 122 13.79 -6.36 -6.95
C THR A 122 12.81 -7.25 -7.73
N GLU A 123 12.61 -8.49 -7.27
CA GLU A 123 11.75 -9.47 -7.92
C GLU A 123 10.30 -9.43 -7.42
N ASN A 124 10.02 -8.57 -6.42
CA ASN A 124 8.70 -8.31 -5.89
C ASN A 124 8.04 -7.13 -6.65
N GLY A 125 6.73 -7.19 -6.85
CA GLY A 125 5.97 -6.08 -7.46
C GLY A 125 4.81 -5.63 -6.60
N PHE A 126 4.38 -4.38 -6.82
CA PHE A 126 3.24 -3.79 -6.12
C PHE A 126 2.35 -3.02 -7.08
N ILE A 127 1.04 -3.10 -6.87
CA ILE A 127 0.06 -2.20 -7.48
C ILE A 127 -0.80 -1.59 -6.40
N ILE A 128 -1.29 -0.38 -6.65
CA ILE A 128 -2.34 0.25 -5.84
C ILE A 128 -3.50 0.58 -6.77
N ASP A 129 -4.70 0.06 -6.49
CA ASP A 129 -5.89 0.27 -7.34
C ASP A 129 -5.62 0.00 -8.84
N ASN A 130 -4.93 -1.10 -9.14
CA ASN A 130 -4.50 -1.48 -10.49
C ASN A 130 -3.47 -0.54 -11.15
N ILE A 131 -2.88 0.40 -10.41
CA ILE A 131 -1.80 1.28 -10.87
C ILE A 131 -0.46 0.71 -10.43
N TYR A 132 0.48 0.53 -11.35
CA TYR A 132 1.82 0.03 -11.03
C TYR A 132 2.61 1.01 -10.17
N ILE A 133 3.19 0.49 -9.09
CA ILE A 133 4.02 1.22 -8.14
C ILE A 133 5.44 0.65 -8.19
N PRO A 134 6.42 1.40 -8.74
CA PRO A 134 7.78 0.88 -8.91
C PRO A 134 8.49 0.55 -7.60
N SER A 135 8.14 1.25 -6.52
CA SER A 135 8.71 1.05 -5.19
C SER A 135 7.76 1.57 -4.12
N ILE A 136 7.75 0.87 -2.99
CA ILE A 136 7.01 1.24 -1.78
C ILE A 136 7.93 1.79 -0.69
N SER A 137 9.22 1.99 -0.98
CA SER A 137 10.23 2.40 0.00
C SER A 137 10.76 3.80 -0.22
N HIS A 138 10.93 4.55 0.87
CA HIS A 138 11.57 5.87 0.87
C HIS A 138 13.05 5.77 0.49
N PHE A 139 13.81 4.90 1.15
CA PHE A 139 15.26 4.82 1.04
C PHE A 139 15.70 3.74 0.05
N GLN A 140 15.83 4.08 -1.22
CA GLN A 140 16.21 3.14 -2.28
C GLN A 140 17.68 3.24 -2.65
N GLN A 141 18.29 2.08 -2.89
CA GLN A 141 19.65 1.89 -3.37
C GLN A 141 19.68 1.66 -4.88
N ALA A 142 20.83 1.93 -5.50
CA ALA A 142 21.07 1.75 -6.93
C ALA A 142 20.90 0.29 -7.42
N ASP A 143 21.06 -0.70 -6.53
CA ASP A 143 20.85 -2.12 -6.83
C ASP A 143 19.38 -2.56 -6.66
N GLY A 144 18.48 -1.60 -6.45
CA GLY A 144 17.04 -1.81 -6.29
C GLY A 144 16.62 -2.31 -4.90
N ARG A 145 17.56 -2.34 -3.95
CA ARG A 145 17.28 -2.65 -2.54
C ARG A 145 16.74 -1.42 -1.80
N SER A 146 16.08 -1.67 -0.68
CA SER A 146 15.69 -0.65 0.30
C SER A 146 16.65 -0.66 1.49
N ASN A 147 17.21 0.50 1.82
CA ASN A 147 18.06 0.70 3.00
C ASN A 147 17.44 1.75 3.94
N GLY A 148 16.31 1.42 4.54
CA GLY A 148 15.69 2.19 5.60
C GLY A 148 14.43 1.49 6.11
N PRO A 149 13.92 1.83 7.31
CA PRO A 149 12.78 1.14 7.89
C PRO A 149 11.41 1.67 7.43
N ILE A 150 11.39 2.79 6.69
CA ILE A 150 10.18 3.61 6.46
C ILE A 150 9.70 3.46 5.01
N GLY A 151 8.40 3.20 4.86
CA GLY A 151 7.73 2.99 3.59
C GLY A 151 6.86 4.17 3.21
N ILE A 152 6.60 4.30 1.92
CA ILE A 152 5.80 5.40 1.37
C ILE A 152 4.32 5.13 1.58
N ILE A 153 3.88 3.88 1.60
CA ILE A 153 2.45 3.58 1.61
C ILE A 153 1.87 3.90 2.98
N ASN A 154 0.85 4.76 3.01
CA ASN A 154 0.12 5.02 4.24
C ASN A 154 -0.95 3.94 4.45
N THR A 155 -0.78 3.10 5.48
CA THR A 155 -1.74 2.04 5.82
C THR A 155 -3.13 2.56 6.16
N ASP A 156 -3.27 3.82 6.59
CA ASP A 156 -4.58 4.41 6.88
C ASP A 156 -5.40 4.71 5.61
N MET A 157 -4.76 4.73 4.45
CA MET A 157 -5.41 4.81 3.14
C MET A 157 -5.71 3.42 2.56
N VAL A 158 -5.14 2.35 3.11
CA VAL A 158 -5.30 0.99 2.60
C VAL A 158 -6.57 0.36 3.15
N GLU A 159 -7.41 -0.13 2.24
CA GLU A 159 -8.56 -0.96 2.55
C GLU A 159 -8.13 -2.42 2.70
N ASN A 160 -7.43 -2.93 1.69
CA ASN A 160 -6.96 -4.32 1.63
C ASN A 160 -5.57 -4.41 1.00
N LEU A 161 -4.78 -5.38 1.46
CA LEU A 161 -3.55 -5.86 0.84
C LEU A 161 -3.69 -7.37 0.60
N ASP A 162 -3.70 -7.77 -0.66
CA ASP A 162 -3.57 -9.17 -1.05
C ASP A 162 -2.12 -9.45 -1.44
N PHE A 163 -1.42 -10.23 -0.62
CA PHE A 163 -0.02 -10.57 -0.87
C PHE A 163 0.12 -11.99 -1.42
N TYR A 164 0.68 -12.10 -2.62
CA TYR A 164 0.90 -13.37 -3.31
C TYR A 164 2.37 -13.77 -3.24
N SER A 165 2.67 -14.84 -2.52
CA SER A 165 4.05 -15.36 -2.37
C SER A 165 4.44 -16.44 -3.39
N ASN A 166 3.48 -16.89 -4.20
CA ASN A 166 3.62 -17.79 -5.34
C ASN A 166 2.30 -17.85 -6.11
N GLY A 167 2.28 -18.54 -7.25
CA GLY A 167 1.03 -18.96 -7.91
C GLY A 167 0.10 -17.82 -8.32
N PHE A 168 0.61 -16.59 -8.37
CA PHE A 168 -0.17 -15.43 -8.75
C PHE A 168 -0.55 -15.50 -10.23
N SER A 169 -1.75 -15.02 -10.54
CA SER A 169 -2.29 -14.99 -11.90
C SER A 169 -1.32 -14.24 -12.83
N SER A 170 -1.26 -14.66 -14.11
CA SER A 170 -0.44 -14.01 -15.13
C SER A 170 -0.73 -12.52 -15.29
N LYS A 171 -1.86 -12.03 -14.78
CA LYS A 171 -2.17 -10.61 -14.70
C LYS A 171 -1.07 -9.82 -14.00
N TYR A 172 -0.36 -10.38 -13.03
CA TYR A 172 0.67 -9.66 -12.26
C TYR A 172 2.05 -9.59 -12.95
N GLY A 173 2.15 -10.09 -14.19
CA GLY A 173 3.22 -9.71 -15.12
C GLY A 173 4.64 -10.18 -14.75
N ASN A 174 5.63 -9.35 -15.08
CA ASN A 174 7.08 -9.63 -15.13
C ASN A 174 7.77 -9.65 -13.74
N LYS A 175 7.12 -10.20 -12.72
CA LYS A 175 7.72 -10.37 -11.39
C LYS A 175 8.00 -11.84 -11.15
N LEU A 176 9.12 -12.13 -10.50
CA LEU A 176 9.63 -13.50 -10.36
C LEU A 176 9.36 -14.08 -8.97
N SER A 177 9.15 -13.22 -7.97
CA SER A 177 9.15 -13.61 -6.56
C SER A 177 7.78 -13.45 -5.90
N SER A 178 7.23 -12.24 -5.87
CA SER A 178 5.95 -11.97 -5.22
C SER A 178 5.20 -10.78 -5.81
N PHE A 179 3.93 -10.64 -5.43
CA PHE A 179 3.13 -9.49 -5.81
C PHE A 179 2.23 -9.02 -4.66
N GLY A 180 2.25 -7.72 -4.36
CA GLY A 180 1.31 -7.07 -3.46
C GLY A 180 0.24 -6.30 -4.23
N ASP A 181 -1.02 -6.72 -4.11
CA ASP A 181 -2.17 -6.02 -4.67
C ASP A 181 -2.85 -5.20 -3.57
N ILE A 182 -2.64 -3.89 -3.61
CA ILE A 182 -3.12 -2.96 -2.60
C ILE A 182 -4.36 -2.27 -3.14
N THR A 183 -5.43 -2.28 -2.37
CA THR A 183 -6.64 -1.48 -2.64
C THR A 183 -6.69 -0.34 -1.65
N TYR A 184 -6.75 0.91 -2.13
CA TYR A 184 -6.99 2.06 -1.27
C TYR A 184 -8.49 2.23 -1.03
N ARG A 185 -8.85 2.67 0.18
CA ARG A 185 -10.23 3.02 0.49
C ARG A 185 -10.66 4.30 -0.25
N SER A 186 -11.94 4.42 -0.55
CA SER A 186 -12.51 5.69 -1.03
C SER A 186 -12.61 6.69 0.12
N GLY A 187 -12.49 7.98 -0.19
CA GLY A 187 -12.78 9.03 0.78
C GLY A 187 -14.26 9.12 1.14
N ASN A 188 -14.55 9.74 2.28
CA ASN A 188 -15.91 9.98 2.78
C ASN A 188 -16.75 10.75 1.73
N ARG A 189 -17.95 10.25 1.39
CA ARG A 189 -18.84 10.90 0.40
C ARG A 189 -19.89 11.81 1.00
N GLU A 190 -20.04 11.80 2.31
CA GLU A 190 -21.09 12.54 3.01
C GLU A 190 -20.55 13.85 3.57
N MET A 191 -19.38 13.81 4.20
CA MET A 191 -18.80 14.98 4.84
C MET A 191 -17.27 15.00 4.79
N MET A 192 -16.73 16.19 5.00
CA MET A 192 -15.29 16.37 5.11
C MET A 192 -14.82 15.99 6.50
N GLU A 193 -13.76 15.19 6.56
CA GLU A 193 -13.16 14.70 7.79
C GLU A 193 -11.64 14.75 7.69
N GLY A 194 -10.98 14.79 8.83
CA GLY A 194 -9.54 14.66 8.87
C GLY A 194 -9.05 14.42 10.27
N TYR A 195 -7.86 13.87 10.37
CA TYR A 195 -7.18 13.70 11.63
C TYR A 195 -5.66 13.87 11.45
N GLY A 196 -5.01 14.21 12.56
CA GLY A 196 -3.57 14.29 12.66
C GLY A 196 -3.02 13.17 13.54
N LEU A 197 -1.85 12.67 13.19
CA LEU A 197 -1.06 11.74 13.96
C LEU A 197 0.26 12.41 14.33
N LEU A 198 0.66 12.28 15.59
CA LEU A 198 1.99 12.68 16.06
C LEU A 198 2.57 11.49 16.83
N GLY A 199 3.74 11.02 16.40
CA GLY A 199 4.43 9.93 17.07
C GLY A 199 5.91 9.90 16.70
N MET A 200 6.65 8.93 17.26
CA MET A 200 8.08 8.82 17.00
C MET A 200 8.44 8.62 15.52
N GLY A 201 7.53 8.06 14.72
CA GLY A 201 7.71 7.94 13.28
C GLY A 201 7.65 9.28 12.53
N GLY A 202 6.99 10.30 13.09
CA GLY A 202 6.79 11.58 12.43
C GLY A 202 5.44 12.21 12.74
N LEU A 203 5.13 13.26 12.00
CA LEU A 203 3.80 13.85 11.93
C LEU A 203 3.07 13.37 10.68
N GLY A 204 1.77 13.16 10.80
CA GLY A 204 0.90 12.75 9.71
C GLY A 204 -0.40 13.52 9.74
N PHE A 205 -0.94 13.83 8.57
CA PHE A 205 -2.27 14.37 8.39
C PHE A 205 -2.99 13.53 7.34
N LEU A 206 -4.27 13.28 7.57
CA LEU A 206 -5.15 12.68 6.59
C LEU A 206 -6.43 13.52 6.54
N VAL A 207 -6.86 13.85 5.33
CA VAL A 207 -8.09 14.59 5.07
C VAL A 207 -8.85 13.91 3.93
N GLU A 208 -10.17 13.85 4.06
CA GLU A 208 -11.04 13.24 3.07
C GLU A 208 -12.39 13.92 3.04
N GLY A 209 -13.13 13.73 1.95
CA GLY A 209 -14.49 14.25 1.85
C GLY A 209 -15.07 14.17 0.45
N PRO A 210 -16.32 14.64 0.29
CA PRO A 210 -16.96 14.71 -1.01
C PRO A 210 -16.37 15.84 -1.87
N LEU A 211 -16.27 15.60 -3.17
CA LEU A 211 -16.06 16.64 -4.20
C LEU A 211 -17.32 16.90 -5.03
N GLY A 212 -18.38 16.14 -4.77
CA GLY A 212 -19.67 16.19 -5.44
C GLY A 212 -20.47 14.94 -5.07
N GLU A 213 -21.70 14.84 -5.56
CA GLU A 213 -22.59 13.71 -5.21
C GLU A 213 -22.05 12.33 -5.61
N ARG A 214 -21.15 12.30 -6.59
CA ARG A 214 -20.59 11.07 -7.18
C ARG A 214 -19.07 10.99 -7.10
N SER A 215 -18.45 11.87 -6.32
CA SER A 215 -17.00 11.92 -6.20
C SER A 215 -16.55 12.17 -4.77
N SER A 216 -15.45 11.52 -4.39
CA SER A 216 -14.76 11.79 -3.13
C SER A 216 -13.26 11.79 -3.32
N TYR A 217 -12.57 12.35 -2.34
CA TYR A 217 -11.13 12.32 -2.25
C TYR A 217 -10.70 11.89 -0.86
N ILE A 218 -9.50 11.32 -0.81
CA ILE A 218 -8.75 11.06 0.40
C ILE A 218 -7.30 11.44 0.10
N SER A 219 -6.69 12.25 0.96
CA SER A 219 -5.28 12.59 0.86
C SER A 219 -4.59 12.50 2.21
N SER A 220 -3.31 12.18 2.16
CA SER A 220 -2.45 12.10 3.32
C SER A 220 -1.12 12.79 3.04
N PHE A 221 -0.57 13.37 4.10
CA PHE A 221 0.76 13.93 4.13
C PHE A 221 1.46 13.43 5.39
N ARG A 222 2.70 12.94 5.26
CA ARG A 222 3.53 12.49 6.39
C ARG A 222 4.91 13.08 6.28
N MET A 223 5.54 13.43 7.40
CA MET A 223 6.95 13.80 7.44
C MET A 223 7.60 13.41 8.77
N SER A 224 8.90 13.12 8.75
CA SER A 224 9.72 13.03 9.96
C SER A 224 9.98 14.41 10.56
N TYR A 225 10.24 14.45 11.86
CA TYR A 225 10.72 15.66 12.56
C TYR A 225 11.94 15.36 13.46
N LEU A 226 12.39 14.11 13.52
CA LEU A 226 13.45 13.69 14.44
C LEU A 226 14.81 14.25 14.03
N ASP A 227 15.03 14.49 12.74
CA ASP A 227 16.15 15.22 12.19
C ASP A 227 16.20 16.66 12.72
N ILE A 228 15.06 17.36 12.69
CA ILE A 228 14.93 18.73 13.23
C ILE A 228 15.23 18.76 14.73
N ILE A 229 14.74 17.78 15.49
CA ILE A 229 15.01 17.68 16.93
C ILE A 229 16.49 17.37 17.18
N ALA A 230 17.06 16.42 16.44
CA ALA A 230 18.45 16.02 16.58
C ALA A 230 19.40 17.20 16.31
N GLU A 231 19.14 17.97 15.25
CA GLU A 231 19.88 19.19 14.93
C GLU A 231 19.75 20.22 16.07
N ALA A 232 18.54 20.44 16.59
CA ALA A 232 18.30 21.40 17.67
C ALA A 232 19.03 21.06 18.99
N ILE A 233 19.25 19.78 19.28
CA ILE A 233 19.97 19.33 20.50
C ILE A 233 21.45 19.00 20.24
N ASN A 234 21.96 19.26 19.03
CA ASN A 234 23.29 18.85 18.58
C ASN A 234 23.56 17.35 18.80
N ALA A 235 22.55 16.51 18.61
CA ALA A 235 22.73 15.07 18.61
C ALA A 235 23.51 14.68 17.35
N SER A 236 24.69 14.11 17.54
CA SER A 236 25.45 13.45 16.48
C SER A 236 24.69 12.24 15.95
N GLY A 237 24.81 11.95 14.66
CA GLY A 237 24.33 10.69 14.10
C GLY A 237 23.39 10.78 12.89
N GLY A 238 23.30 11.91 12.18
CA GLY A 238 22.68 12.01 10.84
C GLY A 238 21.36 11.25 10.72
N MET A 239 20.35 11.72 11.46
CA MET A 239 19.03 11.08 11.50
C MET A 239 18.38 11.10 10.10
N PRO A 240 17.89 9.96 9.59
CA PRO A 240 17.17 9.94 8.32
C PRO A 240 15.91 10.80 8.41
N SER A 241 15.65 11.56 7.35
CA SER A 241 14.40 12.30 7.18
C SER A 241 13.61 11.80 5.98
N TYR A 242 12.29 11.95 6.06
CA TYR A 242 11.38 11.61 4.96
C TYR A 242 10.17 12.51 4.95
N ASN A 243 9.56 12.63 3.79
CA ASN A 243 8.20 13.15 3.64
C ASN A 243 7.49 12.42 2.51
N ASP A 244 6.18 12.22 2.63
CA ASP A 244 5.33 11.73 1.56
C ASP A 244 4.01 12.47 1.48
N PHE A 245 3.47 12.50 0.27
CA PHE A 245 2.14 12.95 -0.02
C PHE A 245 1.44 11.91 -0.88
N GLN A 246 0.20 11.57 -0.51
CA GLN A 246 -0.61 10.59 -1.21
C GLN A 246 -2.01 11.15 -1.39
N ALA A 247 -2.60 10.97 -2.56
CA ALA A 247 -3.96 11.38 -2.82
C ALA A 247 -4.64 10.39 -3.76
N LYS A 248 -5.88 10.05 -3.41
CA LYS A 248 -6.79 9.31 -4.26
C LYS A 248 -8.06 10.13 -4.47
N PHE A 249 -8.48 10.21 -5.72
CA PHE A 249 -9.75 10.78 -6.14
C PHE A 249 -10.57 9.69 -6.81
N ASP A 250 -11.81 9.51 -6.38
CA ASP A 250 -12.77 8.61 -7.03
C ASP A 250 -13.92 9.40 -7.62
N PHE A 251 -14.31 9.04 -8.84
CA PHE A 251 -15.52 9.52 -9.50
C PHE A 251 -16.32 8.35 -10.05
N ASN A 252 -17.60 8.27 -9.67
CA ASN A 252 -18.51 7.21 -10.05
C ASN A 252 -19.66 7.79 -10.88
N PRO A 253 -19.48 8.03 -12.20
CA PRO A 253 -20.54 8.55 -13.05
C PRO A 253 -21.86 7.78 -12.93
N ASN A 254 -21.79 6.48 -12.67
CA ASN A 254 -22.90 5.59 -12.35
C ASN A 254 -22.36 4.29 -11.75
N ILE A 255 -23.24 3.38 -11.34
CA ILE A 255 -22.90 2.09 -10.71
C ILE A 255 -22.00 1.17 -11.57
N TYR A 256 -21.86 1.42 -12.87
CA TYR A 256 -21.08 0.60 -13.78
C TYR A 256 -19.69 1.16 -14.09
N ASN A 257 -19.40 2.40 -13.66
CA ASN A 257 -18.18 3.10 -14.02
C ASN A 257 -17.56 3.74 -12.79
N THR A 258 -16.28 3.46 -12.57
CA THR A 258 -15.46 4.13 -11.57
C THR A 258 -14.18 4.61 -12.22
N ILE A 259 -13.86 5.89 -12.05
CA ILE A 259 -12.60 6.50 -12.44
C ILE A 259 -11.87 6.86 -11.16
N SER A 260 -10.66 6.35 -10.99
CA SER A 260 -9.80 6.62 -9.85
C SER A 260 -8.53 7.29 -10.33
N ILE A 261 -8.14 8.39 -9.70
CA ILE A 261 -6.85 9.05 -9.91
C ILE A 261 -6.03 8.87 -8.64
N LEU A 262 -4.80 8.43 -8.78
CA LEU A 262 -3.86 8.22 -7.68
C LEU A 262 -2.62 9.07 -7.90
N ALA A 263 -2.17 9.74 -6.86
CA ALA A 263 -0.87 10.40 -6.80
C ALA A 263 -0.16 9.95 -5.53
N ILE A 264 1.10 9.55 -5.66
CA ILE A 264 1.96 9.14 -4.55
C ILE A 264 3.31 9.80 -4.77
N THR A 265 3.80 10.55 -3.79
CA THR A 265 5.13 11.14 -3.79
C THR A 265 5.85 10.79 -2.49
N GLY A 266 7.15 10.57 -2.57
CA GLY A 266 7.98 10.32 -1.39
C GLY A 266 9.38 10.88 -1.62
N GLY A 267 9.85 11.66 -0.65
CA GLY A 267 11.20 12.19 -0.59
C GLY A 267 11.89 11.68 0.68
N SER A 268 13.17 11.37 0.60
CA SER A 268 13.96 11.00 1.77
C SER A 268 15.40 11.45 1.66
N LEU A 269 15.97 11.78 2.81
CA LEU A 269 17.35 12.20 2.94
C LEU A 269 18.00 11.44 4.09
N TYR A 270 19.13 10.82 3.80
CA TYR A 270 20.09 10.42 4.80
C TYR A 270 21.36 11.21 4.53
N ASP A 271 21.84 11.96 5.52
CA ASP A 271 23.08 12.72 5.42
C ASP A 271 23.89 12.50 6.70
N ARG A 272 25.10 11.97 6.53
CA ARG A 272 26.03 11.70 7.61
C ARG A 272 27.34 12.39 7.31
N ASP A 273 27.71 13.31 8.18
CA ASP A 273 29.02 13.95 8.12
C ASP A 273 30.13 13.03 8.69
N LYS A 274 31.38 13.39 8.40
CA LYS A 274 32.55 12.61 8.82
C LYS A 274 32.65 12.49 10.34
N ALA A 275 32.35 13.57 11.07
CA ALA A 275 32.40 13.58 12.53
C ALA A 275 31.35 12.65 13.13
N GLY A 276 30.11 12.71 12.63
CA GLY A 276 29.02 11.83 13.05
C GLY A 276 29.27 10.37 12.68
N ALA A 277 29.89 10.07 11.53
CA ALA A 277 30.29 8.70 11.19
C ALA A 277 31.33 8.16 12.17
N LEU A 278 32.35 8.95 12.52
CA LEU A 278 33.37 8.56 13.50
C LEU A 278 32.80 8.35 14.90
N ASP A 279 31.83 9.17 15.33
CA ASP A 279 31.17 9.08 16.63
C ASP A 279 30.42 7.76 16.83
N VAL A 280 29.79 7.24 15.76
CA VAL A 280 29.07 5.95 15.80
C VAL A 280 29.91 4.76 15.30
N GLY A 281 31.19 4.99 14.95
CA GLY A 281 32.10 3.95 14.48
C GLY A 281 31.85 3.45 13.05
N GLU A 282 31.21 4.24 12.19
CA GLU A 282 31.04 3.95 10.77
C GLU A 282 32.33 4.24 9.98
N SER A 283 32.61 3.41 8.97
CA SER A 283 33.78 3.56 8.10
C SER A 283 33.54 4.46 6.89
N GLU A 284 32.29 4.87 6.68
CA GLU A 284 31.84 5.66 5.54
C GLU A 284 30.95 6.80 6.04
N TYR A 285 31.02 7.93 5.34
CA TYR A 285 30.14 9.08 5.56
C TYR A 285 29.68 9.61 4.20
N GLY A 286 28.56 10.32 4.19
CA GLY A 286 28.00 10.85 2.96
C GLY A 286 26.48 10.91 2.98
N LYS A 287 25.92 11.00 1.79
CA LYS A 287 24.51 11.33 1.59
C LYS A 287 23.84 10.35 0.65
N LEU A 288 22.57 10.03 0.93
CA LEU A 288 21.62 9.38 0.05
C LEU A 288 20.35 10.23 0.02
N GLU A 289 19.97 10.67 -1.16
CA GLU A 289 18.74 11.41 -1.43
C GLU A 289 17.91 10.62 -2.43
N ASN A 290 16.64 10.41 -2.11
CA ASN A 290 15.68 9.76 -3.00
C ASN A 290 14.45 10.64 -3.13
N ASP A 291 14.02 10.86 -4.36
CA ASP A 291 12.73 11.44 -4.69
C ASP A 291 12.00 10.50 -5.62
N GLN A 292 10.72 10.26 -5.35
CA GLN A 292 9.90 9.49 -6.26
C GLN A 292 8.48 10.00 -6.29
N GLN A 293 7.88 9.85 -7.46
CA GLN A 293 6.50 10.21 -7.71
C GLN A 293 5.88 9.18 -8.64
N THR A 294 4.61 8.87 -8.40
CA THR A 294 3.76 8.10 -9.30
C THR A 294 2.42 8.80 -9.39
N ILE A 295 1.99 9.12 -10.61
CA ILE A 295 0.64 9.56 -10.90
C ILE A 295 0.00 8.57 -11.86
N GLY A 296 -1.24 8.18 -11.60
CA GLY A 296 -1.95 7.24 -12.44
C GLY A 296 -3.44 7.46 -12.43
N ILE A 297 -4.08 6.94 -13.47
CA ILE A 297 -5.54 6.92 -13.62
C ILE A 297 -5.93 5.48 -13.88
N ASN A 298 -6.93 4.99 -13.16
CA ASN A 298 -7.56 3.70 -13.39
C ASN A 298 -9.05 3.90 -13.72
N TYR A 299 -9.53 3.16 -14.70
CA TYR A 299 -10.93 3.12 -15.08
C TYR A 299 -11.46 1.69 -14.92
N LYS A 300 -12.39 1.50 -13.99
CA LYS A 300 -13.13 0.26 -13.79
C LYS A 300 -14.48 0.34 -14.49
N ARG A 301 -14.74 -0.62 -15.37
CA ARG A 301 -16.03 -0.78 -16.07
C ARG A 301 -16.64 -2.13 -15.71
N ILE A 302 -17.82 -2.10 -15.10
CA ILE A 302 -18.66 -3.30 -14.91
C ILE A 302 -19.53 -3.46 -16.15
N TRP A 303 -19.32 -4.55 -16.89
CA TRP A 303 -20.08 -4.84 -18.11
C TRP A 303 -21.41 -5.51 -17.80
N ASN A 304 -21.40 -6.44 -16.84
CA ASN A 304 -22.58 -7.15 -16.35
C ASN A 304 -22.20 -7.92 -15.06
N LYS A 305 -23.15 -8.70 -14.52
CA LYS A 305 -22.98 -9.52 -13.29
C LYS A 305 -21.85 -10.57 -13.35
N LYS A 306 -21.29 -10.85 -14.53
CA LYS A 306 -20.24 -11.84 -14.75
C LYS A 306 -18.94 -11.22 -15.25
N ALA A 307 -18.89 -9.93 -15.57
CA ALA A 307 -17.73 -9.37 -16.26
C ALA A 307 -17.46 -7.91 -15.86
N TYR A 308 -16.18 -7.63 -15.58
CA TYR A 308 -15.67 -6.29 -15.40
C TYR A 308 -14.24 -6.17 -15.95
N SER A 309 -13.83 -4.92 -16.22
CA SER A 309 -12.49 -4.60 -16.68
C SER A 309 -11.90 -3.47 -15.86
N ASN A 310 -10.59 -3.50 -15.68
CA ASN A 310 -9.79 -2.37 -15.21
C ASN A 310 -8.80 -1.98 -16.31
N SER A 311 -8.68 -0.68 -16.55
CA SER A 311 -7.70 -0.11 -17.47
C SER A 311 -7.00 1.05 -16.78
N SER A 312 -5.69 0.98 -16.63
CA SER A 312 -4.88 2.02 -16.00
C SER A 312 -3.72 2.46 -16.86
N ILE A 313 -3.35 3.71 -16.67
CA ILE A 313 -2.11 4.30 -17.17
C ILE A 313 -1.42 5.03 -16.02
N SER A 314 -0.11 4.91 -15.92
CA SER A 314 0.67 5.60 -14.90
C SER A 314 2.00 6.10 -15.41
N LEU A 315 2.44 7.20 -14.82
CA LEU A 315 3.75 7.78 -15.00
C LEU A 315 4.43 7.85 -13.64
N SER A 316 5.61 7.24 -13.55
CA SER A 316 6.45 7.31 -12.36
C SER A 316 7.79 7.94 -12.71
N ASN A 317 8.32 8.79 -11.84
CA ASN A 317 9.68 9.27 -11.90
C ASN A 317 10.36 8.97 -10.57
N LYS A 318 11.62 8.56 -10.63
CA LYS A 318 12.46 8.28 -9.47
C LYS A 318 13.82 8.92 -9.70
N ASN A 319 14.29 9.66 -8.72
CA ASN A 319 15.64 10.20 -8.67
C ASN A 319 16.33 9.62 -7.43
N SER A 320 17.58 9.19 -7.60
CA SER A 320 18.43 8.77 -6.48
C SER A 320 19.82 9.34 -6.67
N ILE A 321 20.26 10.14 -5.70
CA ILE A 321 21.60 10.69 -5.66
C ILE A 321 22.27 10.15 -4.40
N ALA A 322 23.40 9.47 -4.56
CA ALA A 322 24.16 8.93 -3.45
C ALA A 322 25.64 9.25 -3.62
N GLN A 323 26.31 9.59 -2.52
CA GLN A 323 27.75 9.72 -2.47
C GLN A 323 28.24 9.35 -1.08
N PHE A 324 29.11 8.34 -1.00
CA PHE A 324 29.74 7.89 0.23
C PHE A 324 31.26 7.86 0.07
N LEU A 325 31.95 8.30 1.13
CA LEU A 325 33.39 8.43 1.20
C LEU A 325 33.94 7.69 2.41
N ASN A 326 35.15 7.14 2.30
CA ASN A 326 35.80 6.47 3.41
C ASN A 326 36.27 7.49 4.45
N VAL A 327 35.99 7.26 5.74
CA VAL A 327 36.35 8.20 6.81
C VAL A 327 37.86 8.44 6.96
N ASN A 328 38.71 7.49 6.55
CA ASN A 328 40.17 7.61 6.70
C ASN A 328 40.84 8.26 5.50
N THR A 329 40.35 7.99 4.28
CA THR A 329 41.04 8.39 3.04
C THR A 329 40.33 9.51 2.28
N ASP A 330 39.06 9.81 2.61
CA ASP A 330 38.19 10.73 1.86
C ASP A 330 38.03 10.35 0.38
N ILE A 331 38.33 9.09 0.03
CA ILE A 331 38.10 8.54 -1.31
C ILE A 331 36.65 8.09 -1.41
N SER A 332 36.01 8.39 -2.54
CA SER A 332 34.63 7.98 -2.82
C SER A 332 34.54 6.47 -2.96
N VAL A 333 33.86 5.83 -2.01
CA VAL A 333 33.59 4.39 -2.01
C VAL A 333 32.45 4.07 -2.98
N PHE A 334 31.45 4.94 -3.01
CA PHE A 334 30.24 4.75 -3.79
C PHE A 334 29.69 6.11 -4.25
N LYS A 335 29.30 6.19 -5.52
CA LYS A 335 28.57 7.32 -6.09
C LYS A 335 27.48 6.80 -7.02
N ASN A 336 26.28 7.37 -6.91
CA ASN A 336 25.14 7.12 -7.78
C ASN A 336 24.46 8.44 -8.12
N ASP A 337 24.13 8.63 -9.39
CA ASP A 337 23.14 9.61 -9.83
C ASP A 337 22.25 8.87 -10.82
N GLU A 338 21.02 8.55 -10.40
CA GLU A 338 20.08 7.73 -11.13
C GLU A 338 18.77 8.47 -11.32
N GLN A 339 18.29 8.50 -12.55
CA GLN A 339 16.99 9.02 -12.93
C GLN A 339 16.26 7.96 -13.74
N THR A 340 15.12 7.51 -13.21
CA THR A 340 14.28 6.52 -13.85
C THR A 340 12.90 7.10 -14.10
N ARG A 341 12.44 7.02 -15.35
CA ARG A 341 11.09 7.36 -15.75
C ARG A 341 10.40 6.10 -16.27
N ILE A 342 9.20 5.81 -15.74
CA ILE A 342 8.43 4.61 -16.08
C ILE A 342 7.06 5.07 -16.56
N LEU A 343 6.70 4.69 -17.78
CA LEU A 343 5.33 4.77 -18.27
C LEU A 343 4.75 3.35 -18.27
N ASN A 344 3.65 3.14 -17.58
CA ASN A 344 2.97 1.85 -17.54
C ASN A 344 1.55 1.98 -18.08
N PHE A 345 1.13 1.01 -18.89
CA PHE A 345 -0.26 0.80 -19.29
C PHE A 345 -0.67 -0.62 -18.93
N ARG A 346 -1.81 -0.75 -18.25
CA ARG A 346 -2.29 -2.05 -17.75
C ARG A 346 -3.78 -2.19 -17.96
N GLN A 347 -4.19 -3.26 -18.65
CA GLN A 347 -5.57 -3.62 -18.86
C GLN A 347 -5.81 -5.05 -18.39
N ILE A 348 -6.82 -5.27 -17.54
CA ILE A 348 -7.21 -6.60 -17.08
C ILE A 348 -8.72 -6.75 -17.22
N ASN A 349 -9.14 -7.89 -17.76
CA ASN A 349 -10.53 -8.27 -17.90
C ASN A 349 -10.80 -9.52 -17.06
N HIS A 350 -11.88 -9.48 -16.30
CA HIS A 350 -12.35 -10.60 -15.48
C HIS A 350 -13.69 -11.08 -16.03
N PHE A 351 -13.81 -12.40 -16.21
CA PHE A 351 -15.02 -13.04 -16.72
C PHE A 351 -15.36 -14.30 -15.94
N LYS A 352 -16.48 -14.30 -15.25
CA LYS A 352 -17.03 -15.46 -14.54
C LYS A 352 -17.81 -16.34 -15.51
N LEU A 353 -17.25 -17.48 -15.89
CA LEU A 353 -17.89 -18.43 -16.80
C LEU A 353 -19.06 -19.15 -16.09
N ASN A 354 -18.81 -19.68 -14.89
CA ASN A 354 -19.79 -20.36 -14.04
C ASN A 354 -19.39 -20.23 -12.54
N SER A 355 -20.03 -20.99 -11.64
CA SER A 355 -19.74 -20.92 -10.19
C SER A 355 -18.37 -21.47 -9.78
N LYS A 356 -17.68 -22.22 -10.65
CA LYS A 356 -16.41 -22.91 -10.40
C LYS A 356 -15.31 -22.53 -11.38
N SER A 357 -15.55 -21.59 -12.29
CA SER A 357 -14.61 -21.26 -13.37
C SER A 357 -14.65 -19.78 -13.69
N ASN A 358 -13.47 -19.16 -13.58
CA ASN A 358 -13.22 -17.77 -13.92
C ASN A 358 -12.15 -17.71 -15.02
N LEU A 359 -12.27 -16.73 -15.90
CA LEU A 359 -11.29 -16.42 -16.93
C LEU A 359 -10.77 -15.00 -16.69
N GLU A 360 -9.46 -14.85 -16.66
CA GLU A 360 -8.79 -13.56 -16.58
C GLU A 360 -7.84 -13.42 -17.77
N PHE A 361 -7.83 -12.25 -18.40
CA PHE A 361 -6.92 -11.96 -19.49
C PHE A 361 -6.68 -10.45 -19.58
N GLY A 362 -5.51 -10.06 -20.08
CA GLY A 362 -5.10 -8.67 -20.06
C GLY A 362 -3.82 -8.40 -20.83
N LEU A 363 -3.37 -7.16 -20.74
CA LEU A 363 -2.13 -6.64 -21.29
C LEU A 363 -1.48 -5.74 -20.23
N ASP A 364 -0.18 -5.91 -20.01
CA ASP A 364 0.65 -4.99 -19.25
C ASP A 364 1.85 -4.60 -20.12
N ALA A 365 2.04 -3.30 -20.31
CA ALA A 365 3.12 -2.73 -21.09
C ALA A 365 3.83 -1.67 -20.26
N GLU A 366 5.12 -1.87 -20.05
CA GLU A 366 6.00 -0.96 -19.34
C GLU A 366 7.07 -0.42 -20.29
N LEU A 367 7.26 0.89 -20.29
CA LEU A 367 8.39 1.57 -20.93
C LEU A 367 9.20 2.26 -19.83
N THR A 368 10.45 1.85 -19.68
CA THR A 368 11.36 2.35 -18.66
C THR A 368 12.54 3.06 -19.33
N GLU A 369 12.69 4.35 -19.06
CA GLU A 369 13.84 5.17 -19.43
C GLU A 369 14.72 5.33 -18.19
N HIS A 370 15.97 4.89 -18.27
CA HIS A 370 16.89 4.86 -17.14
C HIS A 370 18.20 5.56 -17.52
N HIS A 371 18.53 6.61 -16.78
CA HIS A 371 19.78 7.35 -16.89
C HIS A 371 20.55 7.17 -15.59
N TYR A 372 21.82 6.79 -15.67
CA TYR A 372 22.63 6.57 -14.48
C TYR A 372 24.10 6.91 -14.68
N ASP A 373 24.71 7.46 -13.63
CA ASP A 373 26.16 7.55 -13.44
C ASP A 373 26.50 6.84 -12.13
N TYR A 374 27.10 5.64 -12.24
CA TYR A 374 27.42 4.77 -11.12
C TYR A 374 28.92 4.52 -11.04
N SER A 375 29.50 4.67 -9.86
CA SER A 375 30.86 4.23 -9.57
C SER A 375 30.99 3.66 -8.16
N ARG A 376 31.85 2.65 -8.01
CA ARG A 376 32.21 2.03 -6.73
C ARG A 376 33.70 1.66 -6.75
N THR A 377 34.44 1.98 -5.69
CA THR A 377 35.88 1.67 -5.58
C THR A 377 36.21 0.76 -4.41
#